data_AF-A0A813FZJ5-F1
#
_entry.id   AF-A0A813FZJ5-F1
#
_cell.length_a   1.000
_cell.length_b   1.000
_cell.length_c   1.000
_cell.angle_alpha   90.00
_cell.angle_beta   90.00
_cell.angle_gamma   90.00
#
_symmetry.space_group_name_H-M   'P 1'
#
loop_
_entity.id
_entity.type
_entity.pdbx_description
1 polymer ?
#
loop_
_entity_poly.entity_id
_entity_poly.type
_entity_poly.pdbx_seq_one_letter_code
_entity_poly.pdbx_strand_id
1 'polypeptide(L)'
;MGAVCQCEGTKQDEVLSFTPRPGPGADAVYEEKAPMQVPRVVAKDARIPPELMKLQGFWQTETDRQIMGEVKGINIIWDQIFNHHQSPLRLVGNGGLEMELMGATHKAVYDEAGSGRLRWSDGECWIRA
;
A
#
# COMPACT_ATOMS: atom_id res chain seq x y z
N MET A 1 -34.51 -29.79 18.55
CA MET A 1 -33.25 -29.43 17.85
C MET A 1 -33.42 -28.03 17.29
N GLY A 2 -32.49 -27.12 17.59
CA GLY A 2 -32.30 -25.84 16.91
C GLY A 2 -33.15 -24.66 17.40
N ALA A 3 -32.68 -23.97 18.44
CA ALA A 3 -33.09 -22.60 18.74
C ALA A 3 -32.50 -21.65 17.68
N VAL A 4 -33.30 -20.76 17.10
CA VAL A 4 -32.82 -19.68 16.25
C VAL A 4 -33.14 -18.37 16.96
N CYS A 5 -32.07 -17.70 17.39
CA CYS A 5 -32.12 -16.45 18.12
C CYS A 5 -32.68 -15.30 17.28
N GLN A 6 -33.44 -14.44 17.96
CA GLN A 6 -33.82 -13.08 17.57
C GLN A 6 -32.57 -12.19 17.45
N CYS A 7 -32.59 -11.25 16.49
CA CYS A 7 -31.99 -9.93 16.67
C CYS A 7 -32.88 -8.87 15.99
N GLU A 8 -33.59 -8.16 16.86
CA GLU A 8 -34.23 -6.87 16.66
C GLU A 8 -33.19 -5.80 16.25
N GLY A 9 -33.55 -4.96 15.28
CA GLY A 9 -32.76 -3.81 14.83
C GLY A 9 -33.69 -2.76 14.26
N THR A 10 -34.16 -1.90 15.16
CA THR A 10 -35.25 -0.94 15.03
C THR A 10 -34.89 0.27 14.14
N LYS A 11 -35.91 0.75 13.39
CA LYS A 11 -36.29 2.12 12.97
C LYS A 11 -35.28 3.25 13.28
N GLN A 12 -35.08 4.31 12.50
CA GLN A 12 -35.94 5.24 11.74
C GLN A 12 -34.96 5.93 10.76
N ASP A 13 -35.31 6.30 9.54
CA ASP A 13 -35.98 7.58 9.33
C ASP A 13 -36.55 7.63 7.92
N GLU A 14 -37.83 7.93 7.88
CA GLU A 14 -38.69 7.88 6.73
C GLU A 14 -38.85 9.32 6.21
N VAL A 15 -38.69 9.44 4.89
CA VAL A 15 -39.40 10.32 3.96
C VAL A 15 -39.26 11.87 4.00
N LEU A 16 -38.85 12.33 2.81
CA LEU A 16 -39.48 13.35 1.96
C LEU A 16 -39.24 14.83 2.26
N SER A 17 -38.50 15.45 1.34
CA SER A 17 -38.91 16.74 0.78
C SER A 17 -38.66 16.78 -0.73
N PHE A 18 -39.73 16.44 -1.45
CA PHE A 18 -40.22 16.93 -2.75
C PHE A 18 -39.27 17.63 -3.77
N THR A 19 -39.25 17.02 -4.95
CA THR A 19 -38.86 17.39 -6.35
C THR A 19 -39.54 18.68 -6.90
N PRO A 20 -39.29 19.24 -8.14
CA PRO A 20 -38.74 18.63 -9.40
C PRO A 20 -37.83 19.56 -10.29
N ARG A 21 -37.11 19.08 -11.33
CA ARG A 21 -37.59 18.94 -12.75
C ARG A 21 -36.55 18.19 -13.62
N PRO A 22 -36.97 17.32 -14.56
CA PRO A 22 -36.08 16.57 -15.45
C PRO A 22 -35.77 17.32 -16.76
N GLY A 23 -34.49 17.34 -17.15
CA GLY A 23 -34.05 17.67 -18.51
C GLY A 23 -33.57 16.39 -19.21
N PRO A 24 -33.93 16.14 -20.49
CA PRO A 24 -33.48 14.97 -21.21
C PRO A 24 -32.15 15.28 -21.91
N GLY A 25 -31.12 14.48 -21.67
CA GLY A 25 -29.94 14.52 -22.53
C GLY A 25 -28.67 13.98 -21.90
N ALA A 26 -28.23 12.84 -22.45
CA ALA A 26 -26.85 12.34 -22.50
C ALA A 26 -26.26 11.71 -21.22
N ASP A 27 -26.18 10.37 -21.28
CA ASP A 27 -24.96 9.57 -21.21
C ASP A 27 -23.94 9.74 -20.06
N ALA A 28 -23.44 8.56 -19.65
CA ALA A 28 -22.27 8.28 -18.83
C ALA A 28 -22.42 8.40 -17.30
N VAL A 29 -22.90 7.29 -16.74
CA VAL A 29 -22.46 6.79 -15.42
C VAL A 29 -20.95 6.52 -15.50
N TYR A 30 -20.13 7.27 -14.77
CA TYR A 30 -19.00 6.67 -14.08
C TYR A 30 -18.80 7.38 -12.74
N GLU A 31 -19.01 6.59 -11.70
CA GLU A 31 -18.94 6.98 -10.31
C GLU A 31 -17.53 7.45 -9.94
N GLU A 32 -17.52 8.57 -9.24
CA GLU A 32 -16.40 9.31 -8.69
C GLU A 32 -15.58 8.42 -7.74
N LYS A 33 -14.51 7.79 -8.23
CA LYS A 33 -13.50 7.20 -7.33
C LYS A 33 -12.67 8.34 -6.75
N ALA A 34 -13.07 8.77 -5.57
CA ALA A 34 -12.30 9.64 -4.70
C ALA A 34 -10.82 9.21 -4.71
N PRO A 35 -9.86 10.13 -4.95
CA PRO A 35 -8.48 9.80 -4.68
C PRO A 35 -8.37 9.54 -3.17
N MET A 36 -8.12 8.28 -2.81
CA MET A 36 -7.70 7.90 -1.47
C MET A 36 -6.58 8.87 -1.07
N GLN A 37 -6.91 9.75 -0.14
CA GLN A 37 -5.94 10.61 0.50
C GLN A 37 -5.07 9.70 1.36
N VAL A 38 -4.03 9.14 0.76
CA VAL A 38 -2.92 8.57 1.52
C VAL A 38 -2.46 9.64 2.49
N PRO A 39 -2.40 9.37 3.81
CA PRO A 39 -1.83 10.31 4.75
C PRO A 39 -0.40 10.57 4.30
N ARG A 40 -0.20 11.72 3.66
CA ARG A 40 1.09 12.16 3.16
C ARG A 40 1.87 12.59 4.38
N VAL A 41 2.44 11.62 5.09
CA VAL A 41 3.39 11.86 6.17
C VAL A 41 4.67 12.34 5.49
N VAL A 42 4.66 13.59 5.06
CA VAL A 42 5.85 14.33 4.67
C VAL A 42 6.68 14.47 5.95
N ALA A 43 7.60 13.53 6.16
CA ALA A 43 8.64 13.63 7.16
C ALA A 43 9.52 14.84 6.80
N LYS A 44 9.13 16.02 7.28
CA LYS A 44 10.00 17.19 7.41
C LYS A 44 11.10 16.76 8.39
N ASP A 45 12.35 16.90 7.96
CA ASP A 45 13.58 16.42 8.63
C ASP A 45 13.90 14.91 8.48
N ALA A 46 13.84 14.39 7.26
CA ALA A 46 14.22 13.00 6.98
C ALA A 46 15.76 12.81 6.95
N ARG A 47 16.42 12.80 8.11
CA ARG A 47 17.65 12.01 8.23
C ARG A 47 17.27 10.57 7.96
N ILE A 48 17.77 10.02 6.85
CA ILE A 48 17.50 8.63 6.48
C ILE A 48 18.06 7.74 7.61
N PRO A 49 17.23 6.90 8.24
CA PRO A 49 17.66 5.96 9.26
C PRO A 49 18.82 5.07 8.76
N PRO A 50 19.79 4.72 9.63
CA PRO A 50 20.94 3.91 9.23
C PRO A 50 20.55 2.53 8.70
N GLU A 51 19.40 2.00 9.11
CA GLU A 51 18.85 0.74 8.60
C GLU A 51 18.39 0.90 7.14
N LEU A 52 17.72 2.00 6.79
CA LEU A 52 17.35 2.30 5.41
C LEU A 52 18.56 2.65 4.54
N MET A 53 19.64 3.16 5.13
CA MET A 53 20.92 3.36 4.45
C MET A 53 21.54 2.03 3.99
N LYS A 54 21.37 0.95 4.77
CA LYS A 54 21.83 -0.39 4.38
C LYS A 54 21.03 -0.96 3.22
N LEU A 55 19.82 -0.46 2.99
CA LEU A 55 18.97 -0.94 1.91
C LEU A 55 19.17 -0.21 0.59
N GLN A 56 20.01 0.83 0.54
CA GLN A 56 20.21 1.63 -0.68
C GLN A 56 20.77 0.79 -1.83
N GLY A 57 20.21 0.98 -3.02
CA GLY A 57 20.65 0.30 -4.25
C GLY A 57 19.53 -0.46 -4.95
N PHE A 58 19.91 -1.28 -5.93
CA PHE A 58 18.98 -2.05 -6.75
C PHE A 58 18.63 -3.39 -6.09
N TRP A 59 17.36 -3.75 -6.21
CA TRP A 59 16.78 -4.96 -5.66
C TRP A 59 16.11 -5.77 -6.75
N GLN A 60 16.28 -7.08 -6.65
CA GLN A 60 15.72 -8.05 -7.58
C GLN A 60 15.13 -9.24 -6.83
N THR A 61 14.14 -9.91 -7.41
CA THR A 61 13.57 -11.14 -6.83
C THR A 61 14.61 -12.25 -6.79
N GLU A 62 14.67 -13.02 -5.71
CA GLU A 62 15.58 -14.15 -5.55
C GLU A 62 15.32 -15.27 -6.57
N THR A 63 14.03 -15.52 -6.87
CA THR A 63 13.59 -16.61 -7.75
C THR A 63 13.95 -16.39 -9.22
N ASP A 64 13.53 -15.26 -9.79
CA ASP A 64 13.65 -14.99 -11.23
C ASP A 64 14.70 -13.92 -11.58
N ARG A 65 15.36 -13.33 -10.57
CA ARG A 65 16.30 -12.20 -10.73
C ARG A 65 15.73 -11.00 -11.48
N GLN A 66 14.41 -10.84 -11.50
CA GLN A 66 13.76 -9.67 -12.07
C GLN A 66 14.03 -8.45 -11.19
N ILE A 67 14.51 -7.35 -11.79
CA ILE A 67 14.69 -6.08 -11.09
C ILE A 67 13.33 -5.55 -10.65
N MET A 68 13.15 -5.36 -9.34
CA MET A 68 11.94 -4.79 -8.76
C MET A 68 12.02 -3.27 -8.73
N GLY A 69 13.20 -2.75 -8.38
CA GLY A 69 13.43 -1.32 -8.30
C GLY A 69 14.69 -0.96 -7.55
N GLU A 70 14.84 0.33 -7.28
CA GLU A 70 15.94 0.92 -6.55
C GLU A 70 15.44 1.59 -5.27
N VAL A 71 16.03 1.24 -4.13
CA VAL A 71 15.77 1.94 -2.87
C VAL A 71 16.67 3.18 -2.83
N LYS A 72 16.03 4.36 -2.80
CA LYS A 72 16.68 5.68 -2.64
C LYS A 72 16.09 6.43 -1.46
N GLY A 73 16.92 6.64 -0.44
CA GLY A 73 16.55 7.27 0.81
C GLY A 73 15.47 6.48 1.56
N ILE A 74 14.26 7.02 1.61
CA ILE A 74 13.10 6.40 2.25
C ILE A 74 12.05 5.91 1.23
N ASN A 75 12.38 5.86 -0.06
CA ASN A 75 11.44 5.46 -1.10
C ASN A 75 12.03 4.33 -1.95
N ILE A 76 11.16 3.44 -2.42
CA ILE A 76 11.44 2.50 -3.50
C ILE A 76 11.02 3.15 -4.81
N ILE A 77 11.96 3.28 -5.72
CA ILE A 77 11.73 3.64 -7.11
C ILE A 77 11.55 2.35 -7.88
N TRP A 78 10.31 2.04 -8.25
CA TRP A 78 9.99 0.82 -9.00
C TRP A 78 10.59 0.85 -10.40
N ASP A 79 10.92 -0.33 -10.92
CA ASP A 79 11.31 -0.48 -12.32
C ASP A 79 10.16 -0.06 -13.27
N GLN A 80 10.51 0.43 -14.45
CA GLN A 80 9.55 0.94 -15.43
C GLN A 80 8.53 -0.12 -15.86
N ILE A 81 8.89 -1.41 -15.82
CA ILE A 81 8.01 -2.52 -16.18
C ILE A 81 6.75 -2.55 -15.30
N PHE A 82 6.85 -2.10 -14.05
CA PHE A 82 5.72 -2.10 -13.11
C PHE A 82 4.78 -0.90 -13.26
N ASN A 83 5.19 0.14 -14.01
CA ASN A 83 4.44 1.38 -14.21
C ASN A 83 3.83 1.95 -12.90
N HIS A 84 4.56 1.82 -11.79
CA HIS A 84 4.11 2.23 -10.46
C HIS A 84 4.92 3.41 -9.95
N HIS A 85 4.26 4.37 -9.31
CA HIS A 85 4.94 5.48 -8.65
C HIS A 85 5.76 4.98 -7.46
N GLN A 86 6.82 5.72 -7.10
CA GLN A 86 7.65 5.37 -5.96
C GLN A 86 6.83 5.13 -4.68
N SER A 87 7.17 4.09 -3.94
CA SER A 87 6.50 3.75 -2.68
C SER A 87 7.37 4.15 -1.48
N PRO A 88 6.84 4.87 -0.49
CA PRO A 88 7.58 5.18 0.72
C PRO A 88 7.78 3.92 1.57
N LEU A 89 9.01 3.72 2.04
CA LEU A 89 9.39 2.74 3.03
C LEU A 89 9.31 3.34 4.43
N ARG A 90 8.79 2.56 5.37
CA ARG A 90 8.75 2.90 6.78
C ARG A 90 9.43 1.79 7.57
N LEU A 91 10.25 2.17 8.55
CA LEU A 91 10.81 1.20 9.49
C LEU A 91 9.76 0.85 10.53
N VAL A 92 9.57 -0.45 10.72
CA VAL A 92 8.81 -1.03 11.82
C VAL A 92 9.83 -1.53 12.85
N GLY A 93 9.51 -1.45 14.15
CA GLY A 93 10.43 -1.85 15.22
C GLY A 93 11.04 -3.24 15.01
N ASN A 94 12.26 -3.46 15.54
CA ASN A 94 13.08 -4.67 15.39
C ASN A 94 13.65 -4.93 13.97
N GLY A 95 13.91 -3.89 13.17
CA GLY A 95 14.51 -4.06 11.84
C GLY A 95 13.52 -4.57 10.79
N GLY A 96 12.22 -4.48 11.09
CA GLY A 96 11.17 -4.69 10.12
C GLY A 96 11.01 -3.46 9.22
N LEU A 97 10.46 -3.67 8.04
CA LEU A 97 10.15 -2.66 7.06
C LEU A 97 8.69 -2.81 6.70
N GLU A 98 8.03 -1.73 6.37
CA GLU A 98 6.73 -1.76 5.72
C GLU A 98 6.70 -0.80 4.55
N MET A 99 5.92 -1.13 3.54
CA MET A 99 5.54 -0.22 2.48
C MET A 99 4.08 -0.42 2.12
N GLU A 100 3.51 0.60 1.49
CA GLU A 100 2.22 0.50 0.84
C GLU A 100 2.40 0.35 -0.66
N LEU A 101 1.81 -0.70 -1.23
CA LEU A 101 1.80 -1.00 -2.66
C LEU A 101 0.38 -1.38 -3.07
N MET A 102 -0.18 -0.70 -4.08
CA MET A 102 -1.53 -0.93 -4.59
C MET A 102 -2.64 -0.99 -3.49
N GLY A 103 -2.51 -0.20 -2.44
CA GLY A 103 -3.48 -0.16 -1.32
C GLY A 103 -3.33 -1.30 -0.31
N ALA A 104 -2.30 -2.14 -0.44
CA ALA A 104 -1.94 -3.17 0.52
C ALA A 104 -0.65 -2.79 1.26
N THR A 105 -0.60 -3.08 2.57
CA THR A 105 0.63 -2.91 3.37
C THR A 105 1.43 -4.20 3.35
N HIS A 106 2.63 -4.14 2.79
CA HIS A 106 3.59 -5.24 2.75
C HIS A 106 4.64 -5.02 3.82
N LYS A 107 4.97 -6.09 4.57
CA LYS A 107 5.99 -6.05 5.62
C LYS A 107 7.20 -6.85 5.19
N ALA A 108 8.39 -6.26 5.28
CA ALA A 108 9.66 -6.93 5.02
C ALA A 108 10.46 -7.12 6.30
N VAL A 109 11.25 -8.18 6.34
CA VAL A 109 12.31 -8.39 7.33
C VAL A 109 13.64 -8.40 6.61
N TYR A 110 14.55 -7.51 7.03
CA TYR A 110 15.92 -7.49 6.50
C TYR A 110 16.79 -8.50 7.25
N ASP A 111 17.34 -9.46 6.51
CA ASP A 111 18.23 -10.49 7.05
C ASP A 111 19.68 -10.15 6.68
N GLU A 112 20.37 -9.54 7.64
CA GLU A 112 21.76 -9.08 7.49
C GLU A 112 22.75 -10.25 7.54
N ALA A 113 22.40 -11.35 8.21
CA ALA A 113 23.26 -12.52 8.40
C ALA A 113 23.49 -13.33 7.11
N GLY A 114 22.51 -13.31 6.18
CA GLY A 114 22.51 -14.20 5.03
C GLY A 114 23.26 -13.68 3.81
N SER A 115 23.00 -12.43 3.39
CA SER A 115 23.60 -11.74 2.21
C SER A 115 22.96 -10.36 1.96
N GLY A 116 22.28 -9.77 2.93
CA GLY A 116 21.47 -8.57 2.71
C GLY A 116 20.23 -8.86 1.85
N ARG A 117 19.39 -9.80 2.32
CA ARG A 117 18.11 -10.17 1.68
C ARG A 117 16.93 -9.54 2.42
N LEU A 118 15.88 -9.21 1.68
CA LEU A 118 14.61 -8.73 2.20
C LEU A 118 13.55 -9.80 2.00
N ARG A 119 12.93 -10.27 3.08
CA ARG A 119 11.81 -11.22 2.99
C ARG A 119 10.50 -10.49 3.26
N TRP A 120 9.66 -10.40 2.25
CA TRP A 120 8.33 -9.78 2.31
C TRP A 120 7.26 -10.74 2.83
N SER A 121 6.19 -10.19 3.39
CA SER A 121 5.09 -10.91 4.02
C SER A 121 4.19 -11.65 3.03
N ASP A 122 4.20 -11.24 1.77
CA ASP A 122 3.54 -11.91 0.63
C ASP A 122 4.30 -13.15 0.14
N GLY A 123 5.52 -13.38 0.64
CA GLY A 123 6.36 -14.52 0.28
C GLY A 123 7.49 -14.17 -0.68
N GLU A 124 7.55 -12.95 -1.20
CA GLU A 124 8.66 -12.51 -2.05
C GLU A 124 9.96 -12.34 -1.25
N CYS A 125 11.06 -12.84 -1.82
CA CYS A 125 12.40 -12.60 -1.32
C CYS A 125 13.14 -11.71 -2.31
N TRP A 126 13.64 -10.57 -1.87
CA TRP A 126 14.47 -9.69 -2.68
C TRP A 126 15.92 -9.76 -2.24
N ILE A 127 16.82 -9.76 -3.21
CA ILE A 127 18.27 -9.72 -3.02
C ILE A 127 18.83 -8.50 -3.73
N ARG A 128 20.02 -8.05 -3.31
CA ARG A 128 20.76 -7.02 -4.04
C ARG A 128 21.11 -7.54 -5.44
N ALA A 129 20.90 -6.67 -6.44
CA ALA A 129 21.32 -6.91 -7.82
C ALA A 129 22.83 -6.70 -8.00
#